data_AF-A0A380EN45-F1
#
_entry.id   AF-A0A380EN45-F1
#
_cell.length_a   1.000
_cell.length_b   1.000
_cell.length_c   1.000
_cell.angle_alpha   90.00
_cell.angle_beta   90.00
_cell.angle_gamma   90.00
#
_symmetry.space_group_name_H-M   'P 1'
#
loop_
_entity.id
_entity.type
_entity.pdbx_description
1 polymer ?
#
loop_
_entity_poly.entity_id
_entity_poly.type
_entity_poly.pdbx_seq_one_letter_code
_entity_poly.pdbx_strand_id
1 'polypeptide(L)'
;MAVICIFAFDLKDLLQGFNVEMNQLSWQIIIVGIISSIVGITAYVLLAAILGSLTSRIEDLNQSLMPLTLLGMIAFYIAIFTINNPDGQLALITSYIPFLAPFQLVVRAQLQGFKYMRSS
;
A
#
# COMPACT_ATOMS: atom_id res chain seq x y z
N MET A 1 14.06 -11.51 11.46
CA MET A 1 13.61 -11.28 10.08
C MET A 1 13.73 -9.83 9.63
N ALA A 2 13.27 -8.83 10.40
CA ALA A 2 13.34 -7.42 10.00
C ALA A 2 14.74 -6.89 9.59
N VAL A 3 15.81 -7.34 10.27
CA VAL A 3 17.19 -6.89 10.00
C VAL A 3 17.69 -7.36 8.61
N ILE A 4 17.30 -8.56 8.17
CA ILE A 4 17.70 -9.10 6.86
C ILE A 4 16.98 -8.33 5.74
N CYS A 5 15.72 -7.95 5.95
CA CYS A 5 14.98 -7.12 5.01
C CYS A 5 15.61 -5.74 4.82
N ILE A 6 16.21 -5.15 5.87
CA ILE A 6 16.88 -3.84 5.79
C ILE A 6 18.18 -3.91 4.96
N PHE A 7 18.92 -5.01 5.05
CA PHE A 7 20.17 -5.19 4.28
C PHE A 7 19.95 -5.67 2.83
N ALA A 8 18.85 -6.37 2.56
CA ALA A 8 18.49 -6.83 1.20
C ALA A 8 17.69 -5.79 0.40
N PHE A 9 16.93 -4.93 1.09
CA PHE A 9 16.16 -3.87 0.49
C PHE A 9 16.98 -2.58 0.58
N ASP A 10 17.93 -2.41 -0.33
CA ASP A 10 18.65 -1.14 -0.45
C ASP A 10 17.66 -0.09 -0.95
N LEU A 11 17.04 0.59 0.02
CA LEU A 11 16.05 1.62 -0.23
C LEU A 11 16.65 2.74 -1.10
N LYS A 12 17.97 2.92 -1.05
CA LYS A 12 18.68 3.90 -1.85
C LYS A 12 18.81 3.49 -3.31
N ASP A 13 18.97 2.20 -3.61
CA ASP A 13 18.99 1.68 -4.99
C ASP A 13 17.59 1.57 -5.58
N LEU A 14 16.60 1.20 -4.75
CA LEU A 14 15.19 1.25 -5.15
C LEU A 14 14.78 2.70 -5.46
N LEU A 15 15.12 3.66 -4.59
CA LEU A 15 14.87 5.09 -4.82
C LEU A 15 15.73 5.71 -5.93
N GLN A 16 16.82 5.07 -6.37
CA GLN A 16 17.56 5.50 -7.55
C GLN A 16 16.91 4.98 -8.85
N GLY A 17 16.28 3.80 -8.81
CA GLY A 17 15.48 3.27 -9.93
C GLY A 17 14.15 4.00 -10.12
N PHE A 18 13.58 4.54 -9.03
CA PHE A 18 12.52 5.53 -9.08
C PHE A 18 13.17 6.91 -9.19
N ASN A 19 13.35 7.47 -10.40
CA ASN A 19 13.84 8.84 -10.58
C ASN A 19 12.83 9.88 -10.03
N VAL A 20 12.70 9.96 -8.70
CA VAL A 20 11.77 10.84 -7.99
C VAL A 20 12.39 12.22 -7.95
N GLU A 21 12.12 13.02 -8.98
CA GLU A 21 12.36 14.45 -8.87
C GLU A 21 11.40 15.02 -7.81
N MET A 22 11.94 15.75 -6.83
CA MET A 22 11.16 16.42 -5.78
C MET A 22 10.39 17.62 -6.36
N ASN A 23 9.31 17.33 -7.08
CA ASN A 23 8.32 18.30 -7.52
C ASN A 23 7.16 18.40 -6.51
N GLN A 24 6.34 19.44 -6.60
CA GLN A 24 5.12 19.65 -5.82
C GLN A 24 4.18 18.44 -5.87
N LEU A 25 4.09 17.75 -7.01
CA LEU A 25 3.29 16.53 -7.16
C LEU A 25 3.87 15.35 -6.35
N SER A 26 5.19 15.17 -6.33
CA SER A 26 5.89 14.13 -5.57
C SER A 26 5.67 14.32 -4.06
N TRP A 27 5.72 15.57 -3.59
CA TRP A 27 5.43 15.94 -2.21
C TRP A 27 4.00 15.60 -1.79
N GLN A 28 3.03 15.85 -2.69
CA GLN A 28 1.63 15.49 -2.45
C GLN A 28 1.43 13.97 -2.31
N ILE A 29 2.07 13.16 -3.16
CA ILE A 29 1.96 11.69 -3.07
C ILE A 29 2.55 11.18 -1.76
N ILE A 30 3.68 11.72 -1.32
CA ILE A 30 4.32 11.32 -0.05
C ILE A 30 3.40 11.65 1.14
N ILE A 31 2.89 12.89 1.21
CA ILE A 31 2.00 13.31 2.31
C ILE A 31 0.72 12.47 2.32
N VAL A 32 0.07 12.33 1.16
CA VAL A 32 -1.17 11.55 1.05
C VAL A 32 -0.90 10.09 1.39
N GLY A 33 0.25 9.53 0.96
CA GLY A 33 0.67 8.17 1.27
C GLY A 33 0.87 7.92 2.76
N ILE A 34 1.51 8.85 3.47
CA ILE A 34 1.69 8.75 4.92
C ILE A 34 0.32 8.82 5.63
N ILE A 35 -0.52 9.79 5.28
CA ILE A 35 -1.85 9.96 5.89
C ILE A 35 -2.71 8.72 5.62
N SER A 36 -2.77 8.24 4.38
CA SER A 36 -3.55 7.04 4.02
C SER A 36 -3.00 5.79 4.70
N SER A 37 -1.68 5.69 4.90
CA SER A 37 -1.08 4.56 5.61
C SER A 37 -1.47 4.56 7.09
N ILE A 38 -1.45 5.72 7.76
CA ILE A 38 -1.90 5.84 9.16
C ILE A 38 -3.38 5.45 9.25
N VAL A 39 -4.24 6.03 8.40
CA VAL A 39 -5.67 5.72 8.40
C VAL A 39 -5.93 4.25 8.06
N GLY A 40 -5.20 3.68 7.09
CA GLY A 40 -5.30 2.29 6.70
C GLY A 40 -4.89 1.34 7.82
N ILE A 41 -3.79 1.61 8.53
CA ILE A 41 -3.34 0.84 9.69
C ILE A 41 -4.37 0.94 10.81
N THR A 42 -4.87 2.14 11.13
CA THR A 42 -5.92 2.31 12.15
C THR A 42 -7.19 1.55 11.79
N ALA A 43 -7.62 1.58 10.53
CA ALA A 43 -8.77 0.81 10.06
C ALA A 43 -8.54 -0.71 10.22
N TYR A 44 -7.35 -1.21 9.87
CA TYR A 44 -6.97 -2.62 10.08
C TYR A 44 -7.01 -3.02 11.56
N VAL A 45 -6.51 -2.16 12.45
CA VAL A 45 -6.54 -2.38 13.90
C VAL A 45 -7.97 -2.37 14.44
N LEU A 46 -8.83 -1.46 13.96
CA LEU A 46 -10.24 -1.42 14.35
C LEU A 46 -10.99 -2.68 13.89
N LEU A 47 -10.78 -3.14 12.66
CA LEU A 47 -11.37 -4.39 12.17
C LEU A 47 -10.88 -5.59 12.97
N ALA A 48 -9.58 -5.66 13.28
CA ALA A 48 -9.02 -6.69 14.14
C ALA A 48 -9.62 -6.64 15.57
N ALA A 49 -9.84 -5.44 16.11
CA ALA A 49 -10.44 -5.26 17.43
C ALA A 49 -11.92 -5.67 17.46
N ILE A 50 -12.69 -5.37 16.41
CA ILE A 50 -14.08 -5.83 16.25
C ILE A 50 -14.12 -7.35 16.14
N LEU A 51 -13.31 -7.95 15.27
CA LEU A 51 -13.24 -9.40 15.13
C LEU A 51 -12.80 -10.06 16.44
N GLY A 52 -11.82 -9.48 17.13
CA GLY A 52 -11.37 -9.92 18.45
C GLY A 52 -12.42 -9.80 19.54
N SER A 53 -13.28 -8.77 19.51
CA SER A 53 -14.37 -8.61 20.49
C SER A 53 -15.55 -9.55 20.24
N LEU A 54 -15.77 -9.94 18.98
CA LEU A 54 -16.77 -10.94 18.59
C LEU A 54 -16.29 -12.37 18.87
N THR A 55 -14.97 -12.58 18.96
CA THR A 55 -14.39 -13.88 19.24
C THR A 55 -14.52 -14.20 20.73
N SER A 56 -15.30 -15.22 21.08
CA SER A 56 -15.52 -15.61 22.48
C SER A 56 -14.38 -16.43 23.09
N ARG A 57 -13.56 -17.10 22.26
CA ARG A 57 -12.48 -17.99 22.69
C ARG A 57 -11.19 -17.63 21.95
N ILE A 58 -10.09 -17.52 22.68
CA ILE A 58 -8.77 -17.23 22.10
C ILE A 58 -8.31 -18.30 21.09
N GLU A 59 -8.83 -19.52 21.23
CA GLU A 59 -8.60 -20.67 20.33
C GLU A 59 -9.14 -20.40 18.92
N ASP A 60 -10.25 -19.65 18.82
CA ASP A 60 -10.96 -19.34 17.58
C ASP A 60 -10.53 -17.98 16.98
N LEU A 61 -9.59 -17.27 17.63
CA LEU A 61 -9.16 -15.93 17.21
C LEU A 61 -8.51 -15.95 15.83
N ASN A 62 -7.64 -16.92 15.56
CA ASN A 62 -6.99 -17.04 14.25
C ASN A 62 -8.01 -17.31 13.14
N GLN A 63 -9.06 -18.08 13.41
CA GLN A 63 -10.14 -18.32 12.45
C GLN A 63 -10.97 -17.06 12.22
N SER A 64 -11.21 -16.28 13.28
CA SER A 64 -11.96 -15.02 13.21
C SER A 64 -11.21 -13.91 12.49
N LEU A 65 -9.87 -13.95 12.46
CA LEU A 65 -9.03 -13.01 11.70
C LEU A 65 -8.87 -13.39 10.22
N MET A 66 -9.27 -14.60 9.80
CA MET A 66 -9.23 -15.02 8.39
C MET A 66 -9.84 -14.00 7.40
N PRO A 67 -11.04 -13.43 7.63
CA PRO A 67 -11.59 -12.41 6.74
C PRO A 67 -10.72 -11.14 6.63
N LEU A 68 -10.02 -10.76 7.70
CA LEU A 68 -9.10 -9.62 7.70
C LEU A 68 -7.86 -9.89 6.84
N THR A 69 -7.33 -11.12 6.93
CA THR A 69 -6.23 -11.58 6.08
C THR A 69 -6.64 -11.61 4.61
N LEU A 70 -7.85 -12.12 4.30
CA LEU A 70 -8.37 -12.16 2.93
C LEU A 70 -8.51 -10.76 2.34
N LEU A 71 -8.97 -9.78 3.13
CA LEU A 71 -9.05 -8.38 2.72
C LEU A 71 -7.68 -7.83 2.31
N GLY A 72 -6.62 -8.19 3.03
CA GLY A 72 -5.25 -7.79 2.70
C GLY A 72 -4.72 -8.45 1.44
N MET A 73 -5.04 -9.73 1.24
CA MET A 73 -4.71 -10.43 0.01
C MET A 73 -5.39 -9.81 -1.21
N ILE A 74 -6.67 -9.44 -1.10
CA ILE A 74 -7.41 -8.75 -2.17
C ILE A 74 -6.72 -7.42 -2.52
N ALA A 75 -6.36 -6.62 -1.50
CA ALA A 75 -5.65 -5.36 -1.70
C ALA A 75 -4.33 -5.55 -2.46
N PHE A 76 -3.56 -6.56 -2.07
CA PHE A 76 -2.30 -6.91 -2.70
C PHE A 76 -2.49 -7.37 -4.16
N TYR A 77 -3.48 -8.22 -4.44
CA TYR A 77 -3.75 -8.67 -5.81
C TYR A 77 -4.24 -7.55 -6.72
N ILE A 78 -5.05 -6.62 -6.22
CA ILE A 78 -5.45 -5.43 -6.98
C ILE A 78 -4.23 -4.60 -7.37
N ALA A 79 -3.28 -4.43 -6.44
CA ALA A 79 -2.04 -3.70 -6.72
C ALA A 79 -1.20 -4.39 -7.82
N ILE A 80 -1.08 -5.72 -7.78
CA ILE A 80 -0.41 -6.49 -8.85
C ILE A 80 -1.13 -6.32 -10.19
N PHE A 81 -2.46 -6.40 -10.21
CA PHE A 81 -3.24 -6.29 -11.43
C PHE A 81 -3.13 -4.89 -12.07
N THR A 82 -3.00 -3.87 -11.24
CA THR A 82 -2.91 -2.47 -11.68
C THR A 82 -1.49 -2.01 -11.97
N ILE A 83 -0.46 -2.82 -11.69
CA ILE A 83 0.96 -2.47 -11.97
C ILE A 83 1.19 -2.12 -13.44
N ASN A 84 0.56 -2.84 -14.37
CA ASN A 84 0.74 -2.61 -15.80
C ASN A 84 -0.12 -1.44 -16.33
N ASN A 85 -1.08 -0.94 -15.54
CA ASN A 85 -1.92 0.19 -15.89
C ASN A 85 -2.16 1.11 -14.67
N PRO A 86 -1.11 1.81 -14.19
CA PRO A 86 -1.17 2.58 -12.96
C PRO A 86 -2.04 3.85 -13.04
N ASP A 87 -2.37 4.32 -14.25
CA ASP A 87 -3.30 5.44 -14.50
C ASP A 87 -4.75 4.97 -14.77
N GLY A 88 -4.99 3.66 -14.77
CA GLY A 88 -6.31 3.08 -15.02
C GLY A 88 -7.35 3.47 -13.97
N GLN A 89 -8.63 3.47 -14.36
CA GLN A 89 -9.75 3.81 -13.46
C GLN A 89 -9.75 2.95 -12.19
N LEU A 90 -9.40 1.66 -12.30
CA LEU A 90 -9.30 0.76 -11.16
C LEU A 90 -8.25 1.24 -10.15
N ALA A 91 -7.05 1.60 -10.63
CA ALA A 91 -5.97 2.14 -9.79
C ALA A 91 -6.37 3.45 -9.12
N LEU A 92 -7.12 4.29 -9.83
CA LEU A 92 -7.56 5.58 -9.33
C LEU A 92 -8.61 5.41 -8.21
N ILE A 93 -9.60 4.54 -8.41
CA ILE A 93 -10.66 4.27 -7.41
C ILE A 93 -10.06 3.63 -6.15
N THR A 94 -9.21 2.61 -6.29
CA THR A 94 -8.64 1.91 -5.13
C THR A 94 -7.61 2.74 -4.37
N SER A 95 -7.07 3.80 -4.99
CA SER A 95 -6.24 4.79 -4.27
C SER A 95 -7.01 5.63 -3.25
N TYR A 96 -8.34 5.75 -3.37
CA TYR A 96 -9.17 6.50 -2.41
C TYR A 96 -9.69 5.66 -1.25
N ILE A 97 -9.54 4.34 -1.34
CA ILE A 97 -10.00 3.42 -0.31
C ILE A 97 -8.87 3.28 0.72
N PRO A 98 -9.02 3.73 1.98
CA PRO A 98 -7.88 3.89 2.89
C PRO A 98 -7.07 2.60 3.15
N PHE A 99 -7.75 1.46 3.18
CA PHE A 99 -7.13 0.14 3.39
C PHE A 99 -6.37 -0.38 2.16
N LEU A 100 -6.69 0.12 0.96
CA LEU A 100 -6.08 -0.28 -0.31
C LEU A 100 -5.05 0.76 -0.80
N ALA A 101 -5.25 2.02 -0.41
CA ALA A 101 -4.44 3.17 -0.77
C ALA A 101 -2.94 2.98 -0.57
N PRO A 102 -2.42 2.43 0.55
CA PRO A 102 -0.97 2.25 0.70
C PRO A 102 -0.37 1.32 -0.37
N PHE A 103 -1.08 0.27 -0.78
CA PHE A 103 -0.64 -0.60 -1.87
C PHE A 103 -0.70 0.12 -3.22
N GLN A 104 -1.77 0.88 -3.45
CA GLN A 104 -2.03 1.51 -4.75
C GLN A 104 -1.16 2.74 -5.01
N LEU A 105 -0.78 3.48 -3.98
CA LEU A 105 0.07 4.66 -4.13
C LEU A 105 1.51 4.28 -4.52
N VAL A 106 2.02 3.14 -4.05
CA VAL A 106 3.30 2.58 -4.53
C VAL A 106 3.22 2.27 -6.02
N VAL A 107 2.12 1.67 -6.46
CA VAL A 107 1.84 1.40 -7.88
C VAL A 107 1.73 2.69 -8.70
N ARG A 108 1.19 3.77 -8.15
CA ARG A 108 1.09 5.05 -8.88
C ARG A 108 2.38 5.86 -8.89
N ALA A 109 3.24 5.71 -7.89
CA ALA A 109 4.55 6.35 -7.87
C ALA A 109 5.43 5.94 -9.06
N GLN A 110 5.28 4.70 -9.57
CA GLN A 110 6.02 4.22 -10.74
C GLN A 110 5.74 5.01 -12.02
N LEU A 111 4.53 5.56 -12.15
CA LEU A 111 4.13 6.38 -13.29
C LEU A 111 4.99 7.65 -13.41
N GLN A 112 5.41 8.22 -12.28
CA GLN A 112 6.25 9.41 -12.28
C GLN A 112 7.62 9.11 -12.87
N GLY A 113 8.25 8.00 -12.47
CA GLY A 113 9.53 7.56 -13.05
C GLY A 113 9.45 7.36 -14.57
N PHE A 114 8.34 6.82 -15.07
CA PHE A 114 8.14 6.62 -16.51
C PHE A 114 7.91 7.92 -17.30
N LYS A 115 7.16 8.89 -16.74
CA LYS A 115 6.92 10.19 -17.40
C LYS A 115 8.20 11.04 -17.49
N TYR A 116 9.09 10.95 -16.50
CA TYR A 116 10.39 11.64 -16.55
C TYR A 116 11.32 11.10 -17.65
N MET A 117 11.41 9.78 -17.84
CA MET A 117 12.23 9.19 -18.91
C MET A 117 11.75 9.50 -20.33
N ARG A 118 10.50 9.96 -20.50
CA ARG A 118 9.92 10.28 -21.82
C ARG A 118 9.98 11.76 -22.19
N SER A 119 10.38 12.62 -21.24
CA SER A 119 10.46 14.07 -21.40
C SER A 119 11.90 14.59 -21.54
N SER A 120 12.89 13.69 -21.63
CA SER A 120 14.30 13.98 -21.90
C SER A 120 14.74 13.33 -23.20
#